data_AF-A0A812L003-F1
#
_entry.id   AF-A0A812L003-F1
#
_cell.length_a   1.000
_cell.length_b   1.000
_cell.length_c   1.000
_cell.angle_alpha   90.00
_cell.angle_beta   90.00
_cell.angle_gamma   90.00
#
_symmetry.space_group_name_H-M   'P 1'
#
loop_
_entity.id
_entity.type
_entity.pdbx_description
1 polymer ?
#
loop_
_entity_poly.entity_id
_entity_poly.type
_entity_poly.pdbx_seq_one_letter_code
_entity_poly.pdbx_strand_id
1 'polypeptide(L)'
;MEHAESSDWVTGLAVFCEAWFPVEAQQGQSIPGYWFGARKASYRPLFDKLNASCLEPARRLAAGQLRRRWPRWEPSASARMRLKAAIFLDQTSRNYKSTQRGDDALLKASQVKEQCDAVALQMALSVLAAGGAANGAFFLQLGSVPELCFLSLVLRHTREPCFIQLAEGMLVSVVAELQRSDTGLPSEGLQGHLGLCSRFLEETRDALEAVGVEAYLHQALETDQPLLIGEPEQTPRLEVLDQRCQAHTSGLRFLDSLLHDSAHFEQHHLVEELRRSLQVLGFLHEQSGIVLSLSGGVDSMVTCCLLWLLRRRLPPEQCFKFCALHLCHPNRDDARDEEGWVRWSCSKLGVELLTYRLKIRRPHGTLRTGISRERYEEKSKQIRFRMYSRCFEHLGVPFERGATLVAHHEDDADENRLAELGKGNIIHIDGMLPSSTTQGVTVIRPFLKVRKAELIGFADLAALCYMQDSTPKWSRRGWIRYVLDEMNSEEQQNFIRLQMLLSRAGEASASLGKAIDESLGVWKESDITCAVISVPEVTLTTGDSKKGQEQFIHHYSSHQVPVVILRLPALFTLAQEFHQKVKQLMDDFRDIASIWNKAIGKQTAMPNGHGDGAHKTGAARDSLDMEAAPH
;
A
#
# COMPACT_ATOMS: atom_id res chain seq x y z
N MET A 1 -16.03 -11.89 43.68
CA MET A 1 -15.95 -10.43 43.45
C MET A 1 -17.26 -10.01 42.82
N GLU A 2 -18.23 -9.74 43.68
CA GLU A 2 -19.46 -9.03 43.35
C GLU A 2 -19.13 -7.53 43.35
N HIS A 3 -19.74 -6.80 42.41
CA HIS A 3 -19.51 -5.39 41.99
C HIS A 3 -18.83 -5.27 40.63
N ALA A 4 -19.58 -5.61 39.58
CA ALA A 4 -19.33 -5.11 38.23
C ALA A 4 -20.57 -4.29 37.82
N GLU A 5 -20.43 -2.97 37.90
CA GLU A 5 -21.07 -1.92 37.10
C GLU A 5 -22.18 -2.38 36.13
N SER A 6 -23.33 -2.80 36.67
CA SER A 6 -24.53 -3.04 35.86
C SER A 6 -25.38 -1.78 35.81
N SER A 7 -25.04 -0.80 34.96
CA SER A 7 -26.00 0.23 34.50
C SER A 7 -25.43 1.28 33.56
N ASP A 8 -24.12 1.56 33.56
CA ASP A 8 -23.63 2.82 32.96
C ASP A 8 -23.82 2.90 31.44
N TRP A 9 -23.82 1.78 30.73
CA TRP A 9 -24.03 1.78 29.27
C TRP A 9 -25.49 1.73 28.84
N VAL A 10 -26.38 1.09 29.60
CA VAL A 10 -27.83 1.12 29.31
C VAL A 10 -28.30 2.54 29.56
N THR A 11 -27.81 3.17 30.63
CA THR A 11 -27.94 4.60 30.88
C THR A 11 -27.26 5.40 29.77
N GLY A 12 -26.05 5.07 29.31
CA GLY A 12 -25.38 5.77 28.21
C GLY A 12 -26.10 5.68 26.86
N LEU A 13 -26.66 4.51 26.53
CA LEU A 13 -27.51 4.30 25.35
C LEU A 13 -28.85 4.99 25.56
N ALA A 14 -29.40 4.99 26.77
CA ALA A 14 -30.64 5.69 27.11
C ALA A 14 -30.47 7.20 27.03
N VAL A 15 -29.37 7.75 27.56
CA VAL A 15 -28.95 9.15 27.48
C VAL A 15 -28.65 9.54 26.04
N PHE A 16 -27.98 8.70 25.25
CA PHE A 16 -27.86 8.94 23.81
C PHE A 16 -29.24 8.99 23.15
N CYS A 17 -30.10 8.03 23.46
CA CYS A 17 -31.46 8.02 22.93
C CYS A 17 -32.27 9.25 23.40
N GLU A 18 -32.07 9.71 24.62
CA GLU A 18 -32.79 10.85 25.21
C GLU A 18 -32.27 12.20 24.72
N ALA A 19 -30.95 12.32 24.55
CA ALA A 19 -30.29 13.55 24.11
C ALA A 19 -30.27 13.72 22.59
N TRP A 20 -30.34 12.62 21.83
CA TRP A 20 -30.15 12.62 20.38
C TRP A 20 -31.38 12.21 19.58
N PHE A 21 -32.29 11.40 20.12
CA PHE A 21 -33.57 11.17 19.44
C PHE A 21 -34.57 12.26 19.82
N PRO A 22 -35.31 12.82 18.85
CA PRO A 22 -36.25 13.90 19.10
C PRO A 22 -37.43 13.37 19.94
N VAL A 23 -38.12 14.23 20.71
CA VAL A 23 -39.14 13.88 21.74
C VAL A 23 -40.22 12.90 21.22
N GLU A 24 -40.47 12.94 19.91
CA GLU A 24 -41.31 12.04 19.12
C GLU A 24 -40.95 10.54 19.33
N ALA A 25 -39.66 10.22 19.47
CA ALA A 25 -39.13 8.89 19.81
C ALA A 25 -39.70 8.31 21.09
N GLN A 26 -39.69 9.15 22.13
CA GLN A 26 -40.04 8.79 23.50
C GLN A 26 -41.55 8.61 23.63
N GLN A 27 -42.31 9.23 22.73
CA GLN A 27 -43.76 9.12 22.60
C GLN A 27 -44.18 7.98 21.64
N GLY A 28 -43.25 7.15 21.17
CA GLY A 28 -43.53 6.01 20.29
C GLY A 28 -43.82 6.37 18.83
N GLN A 29 -43.46 7.59 18.39
CA GLN A 29 -43.60 8.03 17.01
C GLN A 29 -42.39 7.63 16.15
N SER A 30 -42.54 7.58 14.83
CA SER A 30 -41.48 7.15 13.91
C SER A 30 -40.38 8.21 13.80
N ILE A 31 -39.12 7.78 13.87
CA ILE A 31 -37.96 8.68 13.73
C ILE A 31 -37.38 8.55 12.34
N PRO A 32 -37.05 9.66 11.65
CA PRO A 32 -36.47 9.62 10.31
C PRO A 32 -35.20 8.76 10.17
N GLY A 33 -35.06 8.00 9.09
CA GLY A 33 -34.03 6.98 8.97
C GLY A 33 -32.61 7.54 8.80
N TYR A 34 -32.45 8.83 8.52
CA TYR A 34 -31.15 9.49 8.48
C TYR A 34 -30.45 9.50 9.84
N TRP A 35 -31.18 9.35 10.95
CA TRP A 35 -30.65 9.26 12.31
C TRP A 35 -29.82 7.99 12.54
N PHE A 36 -30.03 6.94 11.75
CA PHE A 36 -29.22 5.71 11.80
C PHE A 36 -28.02 5.74 10.86
N GLY A 37 -27.67 6.90 10.30
CA GLY A 37 -26.58 7.02 9.35
C GLY A 37 -26.91 6.38 7.99
N ALA A 38 -28.19 6.13 7.70
CA ALA A 38 -28.65 5.61 6.42
C ALA A 38 -28.41 6.64 5.30
N ARG A 39 -27.20 6.63 4.72
CA ARG A 39 -26.79 7.57 3.66
C ARG A 39 -27.62 7.40 2.38
N LYS A 40 -28.14 6.20 2.12
CA LYS A 40 -29.00 5.91 0.96
C LYS A 40 -30.47 6.12 1.32
N ALA A 41 -31.16 6.95 0.55
CA ALA A 41 -32.59 7.24 0.73
C ALA A 41 -33.45 5.96 0.75
N SER A 42 -33.05 4.93 0.01
CA SER A 42 -33.71 3.62 -0.04
C SER A 42 -33.78 2.88 1.29
N TYR A 43 -32.89 3.18 2.25
CA TYR A 43 -32.86 2.50 3.54
C TYR A 43 -33.60 3.26 4.64
N ARG A 44 -33.96 4.54 4.41
CA ARG A 44 -34.63 5.36 5.43
C ARG A 44 -35.94 4.74 5.94
N PRO A 45 -36.85 4.23 5.07
CA PRO A 45 -38.10 3.62 5.54
C PRO A 45 -37.93 2.38 6.42
N LEU A 46 -36.81 1.66 6.28
CA LEU A 46 -36.50 0.52 7.14
C LEU A 46 -36.18 1.01 8.56
N PHE A 47 -35.30 2.00 8.65
CA PHE A 47 -34.84 2.54 9.93
C PHE A 47 -35.93 3.30 10.69
N ASP A 48 -36.85 3.95 9.96
CA ASP A 48 -38.07 4.54 10.55
C ASP A 48 -38.88 3.52 11.35
N LYS A 49 -39.01 2.30 10.80
CA LYS A 49 -39.79 1.19 11.40
C LYS A 49 -39.05 0.49 12.54
N LEU A 50 -37.73 0.37 12.45
CA LEU A 50 -36.91 -0.28 13.47
C LEU A 50 -36.95 0.46 14.80
N ASN A 51 -37.00 1.80 14.78
CA ASN A 51 -36.88 2.60 16.00
C ASN A 51 -38.08 2.44 16.95
N ALA A 52 -39.29 2.76 16.47
CA ALA A 52 -40.50 2.82 17.31
C ALA A 52 -40.90 1.47 17.91
N SER A 53 -40.58 0.36 17.23
CA SER A 53 -41.02 -0.99 17.63
C SER A 53 -39.95 -1.80 18.36
N CYS A 54 -38.68 -1.38 18.34
CA CYS A 54 -37.57 -2.22 18.79
C CYS A 54 -36.71 -1.60 19.89
N LEU A 55 -36.81 -0.29 20.16
CA LEU A 55 -36.02 0.37 21.20
C LEU A 55 -36.25 -0.25 22.59
N GLU A 56 -37.50 -0.28 23.05
CA GLU A 56 -37.85 -0.80 24.37
C GLU A 56 -37.62 -2.32 24.49
N PRO A 57 -37.97 -3.15 23.47
CA PRO A 57 -37.54 -4.55 23.43
C PRO A 57 -36.03 -4.76 23.49
N ALA A 58 -35.25 -3.98 22.73
CA ALA A 58 -33.78 -4.08 22.73
C ALA A 58 -33.20 -3.72 24.11
N ARG A 59 -33.72 -2.66 24.75
CA ARG A 59 -33.33 -2.28 26.12
C ARG A 59 -33.64 -3.38 27.13
N ARG A 60 -34.88 -3.91 27.13
CA ARG A 60 -35.29 -5.00 28.05
C ARG A 60 -34.45 -6.25 27.86
N LEU A 61 -34.25 -6.67 26.61
CA LEU A 61 -33.46 -7.86 26.30
C LEU A 61 -31.99 -7.66 26.67
N ALA A 62 -31.41 -6.47 26.40
CA ALA A 62 -30.04 -6.14 26.79
C ALA A 62 -29.85 -6.14 28.32
N ALA A 63 -30.78 -5.54 29.06
CA ALA A 63 -30.75 -5.51 30.52
C ALA A 63 -30.84 -6.91 31.14
N GLY A 64 -31.57 -7.84 30.51
CA GLY A 64 -31.72 -9.22 30.97
C GLY A 64 -30.53 -10.16 30.66
N GLN A 65 -29.73 -9.90 29.63
CA GLN A 65 -28.65 -10.81 29.18
C GLN A 65 -27.30 -10.61 29.88
N LEU A 66 -27.06 -9.46 30.54
CA LEU A 66 -25.80 -9.19 31.25
C LEU A 66 -25.50 -10.14 32.43
N ARG A 67 -26.44 -11.03 32.79
CA ARG A 67 -26.33 -11.95 33.92
C ARG A 67 -26.11 -13.43 33.54
N ARG A 68 -26.05 -13.79 32.25
CA ARG A 68 -26.02 -15.22 31.82
C ARG A 68 -25.06 -15.48 30.64
N ARG A 69 -24.35 -16.62 30.69
CA ARG A 69 -23.42 -17.08 29.64
C ARG A 69 -24.10 -17.68 28.39
N TRP A 70 -25.39 -18.03 28.46
CA TRP A 70 -26.15 -18.61 27.34
C TRP A 70 -27.57 -18.06 27.30
N PRO A 71 -28.13 -17.74 26.12
CA PRO A 71 -29.38 -17.02 26.07
C PRO A 71 -30.58 -17.94 26.37
N ARG A 72 -31.11 -17.83 27.59
CA ARG A 72 -32.53 -18.12 27.84
C ARG A 72 -33.27 -16.80 27.68
N TRP A 73 -33.82 -16.57 26.49
CA TRP A 73 -34.66 -15.41 26.22
C TRP A 73 -36.01 -15.56 26.93
N GLU A 74 -36.64 -14.45 27.27
CA GLU A 74 -38.03 -14.49 27.74
C GLU A 74 -38.91 -15.16 26.67
N PRO A 75 -39.90 -15.99 27.05
CA PRO A 75 -40.82 -16.62 26.11
C PRO A 75 -41.57 -15.62 25.21
N SER A 76 -41.72 -14.38 25.66
CA SER A 76 -42.30 -13.24 24.93
C SER A 76 -41.42 -12.73 23.78
N ALA A 77 -40.12 -13.05 23.78
CA ALA A 77 -39.19 -12.57 22.78
C ALA A 77 -39.22 -13.47 21.54
N SER A 78 -39.96 -13.07 20.52
CA SER A 78 -39.99 -13.80 19.23
C SER A 78 -38.65 -13.70 18.48
N ALA A 79 -38.38 -14.62 17.56
CA ALA A 79 -37.19 -14.57 16.71
C ALA A 79 -37.14 -13.27 15.87
N ARG A 80 -38.29 -12.80 15.38
CA ARG A 80 -38.41 -11.53 14.64
C ARG A 80 -38.06 -10.32 15.51
N MET A 81 -38.47 -10.32 16.78
CA MET A 81 -38.10 -9.27 17.72
C MET A 81 -36.60 -9.25 18.00
N ARG A 82 -35.98 -10.43 18.21
CA ARG A 82 -34.53 -10.55 18.42
C ARG A 82 -33.73 -10.10 17.19
N LEU A 83 -34.18 -10.46 15.98
CA LEU A 83 -33.56 -10.01 14.74
C LEU A 83 -33.50 -8.49 14.66
N LYS A 84 -34.64 -7.81 14.88
CA LYS A 84 -34.70 -6.35 14.80
C LYS A 84 -33.93 -5.66 15.91
N ALA A 85 -33.98 -6.21 17.13
CA ALA A 85 -33.21 -5.72 18.26
C ALA A 85 -31.69 -5.83 18.03
N ALA A 86 -31.21 -6.92 17.41
CA ALA A 86 -29.81 -7.08 17.05
C ALA A 86 -29.33 -5.99 16.09
N ILE A 87 -30.09 -5.75 15.01
CA ILE A 87 -29.81 -4.69 14.03
C ILE A 87 -29.82 -3.33 14.72
N PHE A 88 -30.82 -3.07 15.56
CA PHE A 88 -30.95 -1.80 16.27
C PHE A 88 -29.73 -1.53 17.16
N LEU A 89 -29.30 -2.49 17.97
CA LEU A 89 -28.16 -2.34 18.88
C LEU A 89 -26.84 -2.13 18.13
N ASP A 90 -26.58 -2.93 17.08
CA ASP A 90 -25.37 -2.80 16.26
C ASP A 90 -25.29 -1.42 15.58
N GLN A 91 -26.38 -0.96 14.95
CA GLN A 91 -26.37 0.29 14.20
C GLN A 91 -26.36 1.52 15.12
N THR A 92 -27.15 1.51 16.21
CA THR A 92 -27.28 2.65 17.13
C THR A 92 -25.99 2.91 17.89
N SER A 93 -25.33 1.85 18.37
CA SER A 93 -24.09 1.99 19.15
C SER A 93 -22.91 2.52 18.33
N ARG A 94 -22.82 2.13 17.04
CA ARG A 94 -21.83 2.68 16.10
C ARG A 94 -22.05 4.15 15.84
N ASN A 95 -23.30 4.55 15.63
CA ASN A 95 -23.65 5.96 15.45
C ASN A 95 -23.33 6.77 16.70
N TYR A 96 -23.70 6.27 17.89
CA TYR A 96 -23.36 6.90 19.17
C TYR A 96 -21.87 7.17 19.32
N LYS A 97 -21.01 6.17 19.03
CA LYS A 97 -19.57 6.35 19.06
C LYS A 97 -19.07 7.41 18.07
N SER A 98 -19.66 7.47 16.87
CA SER A 98 -19.25 8.43 15.83
C SER A 98 -19.57 9.90 16.16
N THR A 99 -20.58 10.15 17.00
CA THR A 99 -21.00 11.49 17.40
C THR A 99 -20.22 12.03 18.59
N GLN A 100 -19.48 11.18 19.32
CA GLN A 100 -18.69 11.64 20.48
C GLN A 100 -17.45 12.42 20.07
N ARG A 101 -17.05 13.36 20.92
CA ARG A 101 -15.85 14.21 20.79
C ARG A 101 -15.15 14.28 22.14
N GLY A 102 -13.81 14.27 22.13
CA GLY A 102 -12.99 14.22 23.34
C GLY A 102 -12.72 12.79 23.82
N ASP A 103 -11.55 12.57 24.41
CA ASP A 103 -11.02 11.23 24.71
C ASP A 103 -11.88 10.46 25.73
N ASP A 104 -12.34 11.11 26.79
CA ASP A 104 -13.19 10.48 27.83
C ASP A 104 -14.56 10.04 27.30
N ALA A 105 -15.20 10.87 26.46
CA ALA A 105 -16.48 10.55 25.86
C ALA A 105 -16.35 9.42 24.83
N LEU A 106 -15.25 9.40 24.07
CA LEU A 106 -14.92 8.34 23.11
C LEU A 106 -14.64 6.99 23.81
N LEU A 107 -13.99 7.01 24.97
CA LEU A 107 -13.74 5.83 25.77
C LEU A 107 -15.06 5.21 26.27
N LYS A 108 -15.94 6.02 26.89
CA LYS A 108 -17.27 5.59 27.35
C LYS A 108 -18.12 5.05 26.19
N ALA A 109 -18.14 5.73 25.06
CA ALA A 109 -18.89 5.25 23.90
C ALA A 109 -18.30 3.99 23.26
N SER A 110 -16.98 3.75 23.40
CA SER A 110 -16.36 2.49 22.97
C SER A 110 -16.80 1.31 23.84
N GLN A 111 -16.88 1.50 25.15
CA GLN A 111 -17.41 0.48 26.08
C GLN A 111 -18.88 0.16 25.80
N VAL A 112 -19.71 1.19 25.62
CA VAL A 112 -21.13 1.04 25.23
C VAL A 112 -21.28 0.23 23.95
N LYS A 113 -20.45 0.54 22.94
CA LYS A 113 -20.45 -0.18 21.67
C LYS A 113 -20.07 -1.66 21.83
N GLU A 114 -19.02 -1.96 22.58
CA GLU A 114 -18.59 -3.34 22.80
C GLU A 114 -19.68 -4.20 23.45
N GLN A 115 -20.39 -3.65 24.44
CA GLN A 115 -21.50 -4.34 25.10
C GLN A 115 -22.72 -4.50 24.18
N CYS A 116 -23.04 -3.47 23.38
CA CYS A 116 -24.10 -3.58 22.37
C CYS A 116 -23.78 -4.66 21.33
N ASP A 117 -22.55 -4.69 20.82
CA ASP A 117 -22.09 -5.68 19.83
C ASP A 117 -22.20 -7.10 20.39
N ALA A 118 -21.81 -7.32 21.66
CA ALA A 118 -21.91 -8.63 22.31
C ALA A 118 -23.36 -9.12 22.41
N VAL A 119 -24.29 -8.26 22.85
CA VAL A 119 -25.72 -8.59 22.95
C VAL A 119 -26.34 -8.79 21.57
N ALA A 120 -26.03 -7.92 20.61
CA ALA A 120 -26.52 -8.00 19.24
C ALA A 120 -26.08 -9.31 18.57
N LEU A 121 -24.83 -9.74 18.77
CA LEU A 121 -24.31 -11.00 18.27
C LEU A 121 -25.08 -12.20 18.86
N GLN A 122 -25.30 -12.24 20.17
CA GLN A 122 -26.07 -13.31 20.81
C GLN A 122 -27.51 -13.39 20.27
N MET A 123 -28.15 -12.24 20.06
CA MET A 123 -29.48 -12.18 19.44
C MET A 123 -29.44 -12.72 18.01
N ALA A 124 -28.49 -12.28 17.19
CA ALA A 124 -28.33 -12.75 15.81
C ALA A 124 -28.10 -14.27 15.75
N LEU A 125 -27.20 -14.81 16.57
CA LEU A 125 -26.93 -16.25 16.63
C LEU A 125 -28.16 -17.05 17.06
N SER A 126 -28.93 -16.55 18.03
CA SER A 126 -30.17 -17.23 18.47
C SER A 126 -31.25 -17.30 17.41
N VAL A 127 -31.24 -16.34 16.47
CA VAL A 127 -32.15 -16.29 15.34
C VAL A 127 -31.72 -17.28 14.26
N LEU A 128 -30.41 -17.35 13.98
CA LEU A 128 -29.83 -18.23 12.97
C LEU A 128 -29.88 -19.70 13.38
N ALA A 129 -29.67 -20.00 14.66
CA ALA A 129 -29.76 -21.35 15.22
C ALA A 129 -31.16 -21.96 15.08
N ALA A 130 -32.22 -21.14 15.06
CA ALA A 130 -33.60 -21.61 14.91
C ALA A 130 -33.98 -22.00 13.47
N GLY A 131 -33.24 -21.50 12.47
CA GLY A 131 -33.54 -21.70 11.04
C GLY A 131 -32.58 -22.61 10.28
N GLY A 132 -31.35 -22.75 10.77
CA GLY A 132 -30.23 -23.31 10.01
C GLY A 132 -29.75 -22.35 8.93
N ALA A 133 -28.44 -22.17 8.76
CA ALA A 133 -27.85 -21.18 7.84
C ALA A 133 -28.18 -21.39 6.34
N ALA A 134 -28.80 -22.53 5.99
CA ALA A 134 -29.08 -22.94 4.61
C ALA A 134 -30.57 -22.84 4.21
N ASN A 135 -31.45 -22.29 5.05
CA ASN A 135 -32.88 -22.25 4.79
C ASN A 135 -33.36 -20.83 4.40
N GLY A 136 -33.25 -20.49 3.12
CA GLY A 136 -33.66 -19.19 2.59
C GLY A 136 -35.14 -18.87 2.81
N ALA A 137 -36.03 -19.87 2.68
CA ALA A 137 -37.47 -19.70 2.91
C ALA A 137 -37.77 -19.31 4.37
N PHE A 138 -37.10 -19.93 5.33
CA PHE A 138 -37.20 -19.55 6.74
C PHE A 138 -36.79 -18.09 6.96
N PHE A 139 -35.68 -17.65 6.37
CA PHE A 139 -35.21 -16.27 6.54
C PHE A 139 -36.17 -15.24 5.95
N LEU A 140 -36.75 -15.52 4.78
CA LEU A 140 -37.74 -14.64 4.15
C LEU A 140 -39.07 -14.59 4.92
N GLN A 141 -39.43 -15.65 5.64
CA GLN A 141 -40.57 -15.63 6.57
C GLN A 141 -40.28 -14.82 7.84
N LEU A 142 -39.00 -14.81 8.26
CA LEU A 142 -38.56 -14.17 9.49
C LEU A 142 -38.44 -12.65 9.36
N GLY A 143 -37.93 -12.15 8.24
CA GLY A 143 -37.66 -10.73 8.01
C GLY A 143 -37.65 -10.34 6.54
N SER A 144 -37.78 -9.05 6.27
CA SER A 144 -37.63 -8.50 4.92
C SER A 144 -36.19 -8.59 4.44
N VAL A 145 -36.00 -8.57 3.11
CA VAL A 145 -34.66 -8.62 2.49
C VAL A 145 -33.69 -7.56 3.06
N PRO A 146 -34.08 -6.28 3.21
CA PRO A 146 -33.21 -5.31 3.87
C PRO A 146 -32.85 -5.68 5.30
N GLU A 147 -33.81 -6.15 6.11
CA GLU A 147 -33.55 -6.57 7.50
C GLU A 147 -32.52 -7.72 7.55
N LEU A 148 -32.61 -8.70 6.65
CA LEU A 148 -31.65 -9.80 6.56
C LEU A 148 -30.26 -9.32 6.13
N CYS A 149 -30.18 -8.38 5.18
CA CYS A 149 -28.91 -7.74 4.82
C CYS A 149 -28.30 -6.98 6.01
N PHE A 150 -29.10 -6.25 6.79
CA PHE A 150 -28.59 -5.56 7.98
C PHE A 150 -28.22 -6.52 9.11
N LEU A 151 -28.90 -7.66 9.25
CA LEU A 151 -28.50 -8.71 10.17
C LEU A 151 -27.13 -9.30 9.81
N SER A 152 -26.83 -9.41 8.51
CA SER A 152 -25.50 -9.86 8.04
C SER A 152 -24.39 -8.91 8.50
N LEU A 153 -24.67 -7.61 8.66
CA LEU A 153 -23.72 -6.64 9.19
C LEU A 153 -23.34 -6.92 10.64
N VAL A 154 -24.31 -7.30 11.49
CA VAL A 154 -24.07 -7.63 12.90
C VAL A 154 -22.99 -8.70 13.01
N LEU A 155 -23.11 -9.75 12.20
CA LEU A 155 -22.12 -10.83 12.11
C LEU A 155 -20.81 -10.36 11.47
N ARG A 156 -20.89 -9.60 10.37
CA ARG A 156 -19.72 -9.11 9.63
C ARG A 156 -18.82 -8.21 10.47
N HIS A 157 -19.42 -7.37 11.31
CA HIS A 157 -18.71 -6.40 12.13
C HIS A 157 -17.94 -7.02 13.30
N THR A 158 -18.19 -8.29 13.63
CA THR A 158 -17.38 -9.03 14.61
C THR A 158 -15.93 -9.20 14.16
N ARG A 159 -15.69 -9.17 12.83
CA ARG A 159 -14.40 -9.51 12.20
C ARG A 159 -13.90 -10.92 12.50
N GLU A 160 -14.77 -11.80 12.99
CA GLU A 160 -14.46 -13.21 13.23
C GLU A 160 -14.85 -14.06 12.00
N PRO A 161 -13.93 -14.86 11.42
CA PRO A 161 -14.19 -15.62 10.20
C PRO A 161 -15.45 -16.50 10.27
N CYS A 162 -15.70 -17.16 11.40
CA CYS A 162 -16.84 -18.05 11.57
C CYS A 162 -18.19 -17.31 11.48
N PHE A 163 -18.28 -16.09 12.00
CA PHE A 163 -19.51 -15.29 11.95
C PHE A 163 -19.69 -14.64 10.57
N ILE A 164 -18.61 -14.22 9.91
CA ILE A 164 -18.70 -13.70 8.54
C ILE A 164 -19.14 -14.82 7.57
N GLN A 165 -18.61 -16.03 7.70
CA GLN A 165 -19.06 -17.20 6.93
C GLN A 165 -20.53 -17.55 7.18
N LEU A 166 -21.01 -17.39 8.42
CA LEU A 166 -22.42 -17.57 8.75
C LEU A 166 -23.31 -16.53 8.05
N ALA A 167 -22.86 -15.26 8.00
CA ALA A 167 -23.53 -14.21 7.24
C ALA A 167 -23.55 -14.51 5.74
N GLU A 168 -22.43 -14.99 5.19
CA GLU A 168 -22.34 -15.41 3.80
C GLU A 168 -23.34 -16.52 3.48
N GLY A 169 -23.35 -17.60 4.27
CA GLY A 169 -24.26 -18.73 4.08
C GLY A 169 -25.74 -18.30 4.13
N MET A 170 -26.09 -17.45 5.09
CA MET A 170 -27.44 -16.86 5.16
C MET A 170 -27.78 -16.10 3.88
N LEU A 171 -26.93 -15.18 3.43
CA LEU A 171 -27.18 -14.37 2.23
C LEU A 171 -27.26 -15.22 0.96
N VAL A 172 -26.39 -16.23 0.82
CA VAL A 172 -26.44 -17.21 -0.29
C VAL A 172 -27.79 -17.93 -0.30
N SER A 173 -28.27 -18.39 0.85
CA SER A 173 -29.57 -19.08 0.95
C SER A 173 -30.74 -18.18 0.57
N VAL A 174 -30.70 -16.90 0.98
CA VAL A 174 -31.72 -15.89 0.65
C VAL A 174 -31.71 -15.59 -0.84
N VAL A 175 -30.54 -15.39 -1.46
CA VAL A 175 -30.42 -15.16 -2.91
C VAL A 175 -30.96 -16.35 -3.69
N ALA A 176 -30.59 -17.58 -3.31
CA ALA A 176 -31.07 -18.78 -3.97
C ALA A 176 -32.59 -18.92 -3.87
N GLU A 177 -33.18 -18.61 -2.72
CA GLU A 177 -34.62 -18.67 -2.53
C GLU A 177 -35.37 -17.62 -3.35
N LEU A 178 -34.87 -16.36 -3.36
CA LEU A 178 -35.43 -15.29 -4.19
C LEU A 178 -35.38 -15.61 -5.69
N GLN A 179 -34.37 -16.35 -6.15
CA GLN A 179 -34.26 -16.81 -7.54
C GLN A 179 -35.23 -17.94 -7.88
N ARG A 180 -35.55 -18.82 -6.91
CA ARG A 180 -36.48 -19.94 -7.12
C ARG A 180 -37.94 -19.54 -7.06
N SER A 181 -38.27 -18.55 -6.24
CA SER A 181 -39.65 -18.22 -5.98
C SER A 181 -40.21 -17.31 -7.07
N ASP A 182 -41.29 -17.78 -7.70
CA ASP A 182 -42.22 -16.99 -8.53
C ASP A 182 -43.00 -16.05 -7.59
N THR A 183 -42.29 -15.09 -6.99
CA THR A 183 -42.66 -14.42 -5.72
C THR A 183 -43.93 -13.57 -5.76
N GLY A 184 -44.67 -13.51 -6.87
CA GLY A 184 -45.84 -12.63 -7.03
C GLY A 184 -45.51 -11.14 -6.87
N LEU A 185 -44.23 -10.78 -6.76
CA LEU A 185 -43.70 -9.43 -6.77
C LEU A 185 -43.55 -8.99 -8.22
N PRO A 186 -43.93 -7.75 -8.59
CA PRO A 186 -43.64 -7.21 -9.91
C PRO A 186 -42.13 -7.31 -10.18
N SER A 187 -41.76 -7.64 -11.42
CA SER A 187 -40.38 -7.96 -11.85
C SER A 187 -39.33 -6.94 -11.39
N GLU A 188 -39.69 -5.66 -11.30
CA GLU A 188 -38.82 -4.57 -10.83
C GLU A 188 -38.47 -4.67 -9.34
N GLY A 189 -39.39 -5.13 -8.48
CA GLY A 189 -39.15 -5.26 -7.04
C GLY A 189 -38.23 -6.44 -6.69
N LEU A 190 -38.38 -7.55 -7.42
CA LEU A 190 -37.54 -8.74 -7.26
C LEU A 190 -36.08 -8.46 -7.66
N GLN A 191 -35.86 -7.76 -8.79
CA GLN A 191 -34.52 -7.35 -9.22
C GLN A 191 -33.84 -6.41 -8.20
N GLY A 192 -34.60 -5.48 -7.61
CA GLY A 192 -34.09 -4.60 -6.56
C GLY A 192 -33.62 -5.36 -5.30
N HIS A 193 -34.38 -6.36 -4.86
CA HIS A 193 -34.02 -7.22 -3.73
C HIS A 193 -32.81 -8.11 -4.02
N LEU A 194 -32.77 -8.75 -5.19
CA LEU A 194 -31.63 -9.55 -5.63
C LEU A 194 -30.35 -8.70 -5.73
N GLY A 195 -30.43 -7.51 -6.32
CA GLY A 195 -29.30 -6.60 -6.41
C GLY A 195 -28.85 -6.06 -5.04
N LEU A 196 -29.75 -5.93 -4.06
CA LEU A 196 -29.39 -5.57 -2.69
C LEU A 196 -28.66 -6.72 -1.97
N CYS A 197 -29.23 -7.92 -1.96
CA CYS A 197 -28.60 -9.10 -1.33
C CYS A 197 -27.24 -9.42 -1.96
N SER A 198 -27.15 -9.38 -3.30
CA SER A 198 -25.90 -9.69 -4.01
C SER A 198 -24.78 -8.71 -3.63
N ARG A 199 -25.09 -7.41 -3.51
CA ARG A 199 -24.11 -6.42 -3.02
C ARG A 199 -23.65 -6.69 -1.60
N PHE A 200 -24.57 -7.00 -0.67
CA PHE A 200 -24.20 -7.34 0.70
C PHE A 200 -23.39 -8.64 0.77
N LEU A 201 -23.69 -9.61 -0.09
CA LEU A 201 -22.96 -10.87 -0.20
C LEU A 201 -21.53 -10.63 -0.69
N GLU A 202 -21.35 -9.82 -1.73
CA GLU A 202 -20.03 -9.40 -2.22
C GLU A 202 -19.23 -8.68 -1.12
N GLU A 203 -19.82 -7.67 -0.47
CA GLU A 203 -19.14 -6.96 0.63
C GLU A 203 -18.83 -7.88 1.84
N THR A 204 -19.63 -8.92 2.07
CA THR A 204 -19.39 -9.92 3.14
C THR A 204 -18.21 -10.82 2.78
N ARG A 205 -18.10 -11.25 1.52
CA ARG A 205 -16.94 -11.99 1.00
C ARG A 205 -15.67 -11.14 1.07
N ASP A 206 -15.75 -9.87 0.68
CA ASP A 206 -14.62 -8.94 0.78
C ASP A 206 -14.16 -8.75 2.24
N ALA A 207 -15.10 -8.68 3.18
CA ALA A 207 -14.78 -8.58 4.60
C ALA A 207 -14.10 -9.84 5.13
N LEU A 208 -14.54 -11.02 4.68
CA LEU A 208 -13.90 -12.30 5.04
C LEU A 208 -12.47 -12.36 4.51
N GLU A 209 -12.27 -12.00 3.24
CA GLU A 209 -10.96 -11.94 2.62
C GLU A 209 -10.06 -10.93 3.34
N ALA A 210 -10.57 -9.74 3.68
CA ALA A 210 -9.83 -8.72 4.41
C ALA A 210 -9.35 -9.19 5.79
N VAL A 211 -10.18 -9.92 6.55
CA VAL A 211 -9.76 -10.51 7.83
C VAL A 211 -8.64 -11.54 7.63
N GLY A 212 -8.75 -12.39 6.60
CA GLY A 212 -7.70 -13.33 6.24
C GLY A 212 -6.39 -12.64 5.88
N VAL A 213 -6.47 -11.54 5.12
CA VAL A 213 -5.30 -10.71 4.78
C VAL A 213 -4.68 -10.09 6.03
N GLU A 214 -5.46 -9.53 6.96
CA GLU A 214 -4.93 -8.98 8.21
C GLU A 214 -4.18 -10.03 9.04
N ALA A 215 -4.79 -11.20 9.22
CA ALA A 215 -4.18 -12.30 9.98
C ALA A 215 -2.85 -12.73 9.34
N TYR A 216 -2.82 -12.86 8.01
CA TYR A 216 -1.60 -13.13 7.28
C TYR A 216 -0.56 -12.01 7.43
N LEU A 217 -0.94 -10.75 7.31
CA LEU A 217 0.00 -9.62 7.43
C LEU A 217 0.66 -9.58 8.81
N HIS A 218 -0.12 -9.82 9.87
CA HIS A 218 0.38 -9.92 11.23
C HIS A 218 1.41 -11.06 11.35
N GLN A 219 1.04 -12.27 10.90
CA GLN A 219 1.93 -13.42 10.89
C GLN A 219 3.21 -13.16 10.07
N ALA A 220 3.08 -12.59 8.88
CA ALA A 220 4.18 -12.33 7.95
C ALA A 220 5.21 -11.33 8.51
N LEU A 221 4.74 -10.33 9.25
CA LEU A 221 5.61 -9.30 9.83
C LEU A 221 6.23 -9.74 11.15
N GLU A 222 5.53 -10.53 11.96
CA GLU A 222 6.00 -10.90 13.29
C GLU A 222 6.82 -12.19 13.29
N THR A 223 6.25 -13.26 12.76
CA THR A 223 6.71 -14.63 13.04
C THR A 223 7.31 -15.35 11.84
N ASP A 224 6.90 -15.00 10.62
CA ASP A 224 7.36 -15.72 9.43
C ASP A 224 8.88 -15.57 9.22
N GLN A 225 9.45 -16.64 8.68
CA GLN A 225 10.85 -16.75 8.30
C GLN A 225 10.93 -17.19 6.84
N PRO A 226 11.94 -16.72 6.09
CA PRO A 226 12.19 -17.25 4.76
C PRO A 226 12.73 -18.68 4.88
N LEU A 227 12.34 -19.56 3.96
CA LEU A 227 12.67 -20.98 3.98
C LEU A 227 13.96 -21.22 3.20
N LEU A 228 14.95 -21.87 3.82
CA LEU A 228 16.11 -22.40 3.10
C LEU A 228 15.66 -23.57 2.21
N ILE A 229 15.92 -23.48 0.91
CA ILE A 229 15.50 -24.48 -0.07
C ILE A 229 16.72 -25.12 -0.73
N GLY A 230 16.74 -26.47 -0.81
CA GLY A 230 17.78 -27.26 -1.47
C GLY A 230 17.58 -27.42 -2.99
N GLU A 231 18.26 -28.37 -3.62
CA GLU A 231 18.12 -28.65 -5.07
C GLU A 231 16.66 -29.06 -5.43
N PRO A 232 16.09 -28.63 -6.58
CA PRO A 232 14.76 -29.08 -6.97
C PRO A 232 14.77 -30.55 -7.40
N GLU A 233 13.65 -31.25 -7.15
CA GLU A 233 13.48 -32.66 -7.53
C GLU A 233 13.45 -32.88 -9.05
N GLN A 234 13.09 -31.84 -9.82
CA GLN A 234 12.93 -31.90 -11.26
C GLN A 234 13.63 -30.71 -11.91
N THR A 235 14.09 -30.92 -13.15
CA THR A 235 14.59 -29.83 -13.99
C THR A 235 13.46 -28.83 -14.23
N PRO A 236 13.68 -27.53 -14.02
CA PRO A 236 12.68 -26.52 -14.32
C PRO A 236 12.27 -26.53 -15.78
N ARG A 237 11.06 -26.04 -16.06
CA ARG A 237 10.57 -25.87 -17.42
C ARG A 237 11.46 -24.89 -18.17
N LEU A 238 12.02 -25.30 -19.30
CA LEU A 238 12.93 -24.46 -20.08
C LEU A 238 12.20 -23.43 -20.95
N GLU A 239 10.90 -23.63 -21.19
CA GLU A 239 10.10 -22.70 -22.01
C GLU A 239 9.88 -21.33 -21.36
N VAL A 240 10.16 -21.21 -20.06
CA VAL A 240 10.00 -19.95 -19.29
C VAL A 240 11.24 -19.06 -19.37
N LEU A 241 12.30 -19.55 -19.99
CA LEU A 241 13.55 -18.81 -20.18
C LEU A 241 13.42 -17.79 -21.29
N ASP A 242 14.23 -16.73 -21.17
CA ASP A 242 14.36 -15.73 -22.22
C ASP A 242 14.81 -16.38 -23.54
N GLN A 243 14.34 -15.87 -24.67
CA GLN A 243 14.66 -16.41 -25.99
C GLN A 243 16.17 -16.48 -26.25
N ARG A 244 16.95 -15.54 -25.68
CA ARG A 244 18.42 -15.55 -25.79
C ARG A 244 19.05 -16.79 -25.17
N CYS A 245 18.39 -17.40 -24.20
CA CYS A 245 18.85 -18.62 -23.55
C CYS A 245 18.69 -19.86 -24.42
N GLN A 246 17.89 -19.82 -25.50
CA GLN A 246 17.62 -21.00 -26.33
C GLN A 246 18.88 -21.62 -26.96
N ALA A 247 19.92 -20.80 -27.22
CA ALA A 247 21.21 -21.29 -27.70
C ALA A 247 21.95 -22.15 -26.67
N HIS A 248 21.65 -21.98 -25.38
CA HIS A 248 22.31 -22.66 -24.26
C HIS A 248 21.48 -23.79 -23.65
N THR A 249 20.16 -23.84 -23.94
CA THR A 249 19.27 -24.90 -23.45
C THR A 249 19.43 -26.22 -24.21
N SER A 250 19.95 -26.18 -25.45
CA SER A 250 20.22 -27.37 -26.24
C SER A 250 21.39 -28.17 -25.65
N GLY A 251 21.05 -29.23 -24.91
CA GLY A 251 22.02 -30.06 -24.17
C GLY A 251 22.29 -29.63 -22.73
N LEU A 252 21.49 -28.71 -22.16
CA LEU A 252 21.62 -28.21 -20.77
C LEU A 252 23.01 -27.62 -20.46
N ARG A 253 23.59 -26.84 -21.37
CA ARG A 253 24.93 -26.23 -21.20
C ARG A 253 24.95 -25.04 -20.25
N PHE A 254 24.07 -25.03 -19.27
CA PHE A 254 23.90 -23.95 -18.32
C PHE A 254 25.12 -23.83 -17.42
N LEU A 255 25.74 -22.65 -17.42
CA LEU A 255 26.99 -22.36 -16.71
C LEU A 255 28.20 -23.21 -17.13
N ASP A 256 28.11 -24.04 -18.18
CA ASP A 256 29.20 -24.93 -18.58
C ASP A 256 30.50 -24.15 -18.81
N SER A 257 30.42 -23.05 -19.57
CA SER A 257 31.57 -22.17 -19.83
C SER A 257 32.16 -21.62 -18.52
N LEU A 258 31.31 -21.16 -17.61
CA LEU A 258 31.70 -20.55 -16.34
C LEU A 258 32.29 -21.56 -15.35
N LEU A 259 31.71 -22.77 -15.28
CA LEU A 259 32.17 -23.83 -14.39
C LEU A 259 33.45 -24.50 -14.90
N HIS A 260 33.64 -24.54 -16.22
CA HIS A 260 34.84 -25.11 -16.84
C HIS A 260 36.09 -24.22 -16.64
N ASP A 261 35.93 -22.90 -16.73
CA ASP A 261 37.04 -21.94 -16.61
C ASP A 261 36.71 -20.79 -15.63
N SER A 262 36.41 -21.13 -14.38
CA SER A 262 36.03 -20.11 -13.39
C SER A 262 37.13 -19.07 -13.16
N ALA A 263 38.41 -19.48 -13.28
CA ALA A 263 39.56 -18.59 -13.07
C ALA A 263 39.61 -17.45 -14.09
N HIS A 264 39.21 -17.69 -15.35
CA HIS A 264 39.06 -16.64 -16.34
C HIS A 264 37.96 -15.64 -15.95
N PHE A 265 36.79 -16.14 -15.54
CA PHE A 265 35.66 -15.29 -15.15
C PHE A 265 35.92 -14.50 -13.86
N GLU A 266 36.73 -15.00 -12.93
CA GLU A 266 37.16 -14.30 -11.71
C GLU A 266 37.94 -12.99 -12.01
N GLN A 267 38.51 -12.87 -13.21
CA GLN A 267 39.23 -11.67 -13.69
C GLN A 267 38.35 -10.73 -14.54
N HIS A 268 37.07 -11.05 -14.74
CA HIS A 268 36.17 -10.22 -15.55
C HIS A 268 35.97 -8.83 -14.92
N HIS A 269 35.87 -7.77 -15.73
CA HIS A 269 35.81 -6.40 -15.21
C HIS A 269 34.60 -6.15 -14.29
N LEU A 270 33.47 -6.82 -14.53
CA LEU A 270 32.28 -6.74 -13.67
C LEU A 270 32.52 -7.31 -12.25
N VAL A 271 33.39 -8.32 -12.11
CA VAL A 271 33.81 -8.84 -10.79
C VAL A 271 34.64 -7.78 -10.07
N GLU A 272 35.50 -7.08 -10.80
CA GLU A 272 36.30 -5.99 -10.25
C GLU A 272 35.46 -4.75 -9.89
N GLU A 273 34.46 -4.40 -10.69
CA GLU A 273 33.52 -3.32 -10.38
C GLU A 273 32.71 -3.63 -9.12
N LEU A 274 32.19 -4.87 -9.02
CA LEU A 274 31.53 -5.35 -7.81
C LEU A 274 32.46 -5.27 -6.60
N ARG A 275 33.70 -5.76 -6.71
CA ARG A 275 34.70 -5.71 -5.63
C ARG A 275 34.95 -4.28 -5.18
N ARG A 276 35.21 -3.36 -6.11
CA ARG A 276 35.48 -1.94 -5.82
C ARG A 276 34.29 -1.32 -5.08
N SER A 277 33.08 -1.56 -5.57
CA SER A 277 31.86 -1.04 -4.96
C SER A 277 31.67 -1.56 -3.53
N LEU A 278 31.80 -2.87 -3.31
CA LEU A 278 31.72 -3.46 -1.97
C LEU A 278 32.84 -2.97 -1.04
N GLN A 279 34.04 -2.71 -1.57
CA GLN A 279 35.15 -2.16 -0.80
C GLN A 279 34.85 -0.75 -0.32
N VAL A 280 34.40 0.14 -1.22
CA VAL A 280 34.03 1.54 -0.90
C VAL A 280 32.88 1.58 0.11
N LEU A 281 31.94 0.64 0.00
CA LEU A 281 30.79 0.54 0.90
C LEU A 281 31.11 -0.18 2.22
N GLY A 282 32.31 -0.74 2.39
CA GLY A 282 32.74 -1.39 3.63
C GLY A 282 32.22 -2.81 3.86
N PHE A 283 31.82 -3.53 2.80
CA PHE A 283 31.26 -4.88 2.89
C PHE A 283 32.24 -6.02 2.54
N LEU A 284 33.51 -5.72 2.25
CA LEU A 284 34.58 -6.74 2.09
C LEU A 284 35.22 -7.10 3.42
N HIS A 285 34.50 -7.85 4.26
CA HIS A 285 34.98 -8.30 5.57
C HIS A 285 34.24 -9.58 6.00
N GLU A 286 34.90 -10.48 6.73
CA GLU A 286 34.31 -11.77 7.18
C GLU A 286 33.07 -11.64 8.09
N GLN A 287 32.96 -10.51 8.79
CA GLN A 287 31.82 -10.17 9.65
C GLN A 287 30.65 -9.52 8.88
N SER A 288 30.84 -9.20 7.60
CA SER A 288 29.81 -8.58 6.76
C SER A 288 28.94 -9.64 6.11
N GLY A 289 27.67 -9.30 5.86
CA GLY A 289 26.69 -10.18 5.22
C GLY A 289 26.02 -9.51 4.05
N ILE A 290 25.95 -10.20 2.92
CA ILE A 290 25.25 -9.76 1.72
C ILE A 290 24.08 -10.68 1.43
N VAL A 291 22.89 -10.11 1.31
CA VAL A 291 21.67 -10.80 0.88
C VAL A 291 21.31 -10.31 -0.52
N LEU A 292 21.43 -11.15 -1.53
CA LEU A 292 21.02 -10.80 -2.89
C LEU A 292 19.50 -10.90 -3.03
N SER A 293 18.84 -9.83 -3.47
CA SER A 293 17.45 -9.89 -3.93
C SER A 293 17.39 -10.53 -5.32
N LEU A 294 16.96 -11.80 -5.39
CA LEU A 294 17.02 -12.62 -6.59
C LEU A 294 15.63 -12.74 -7.24
N SER A 295 15.45 -12.14 -8.41
CA SER A 295 14.18 -12.16 -9.15
C SER A 295 14.10 -13.26 -10.22
N GLY A 296 15.24 -13.76 -10.70
CA GLY A 296 15.32 -14.73 -11.80
C GLY A 296 15.55 -14.10 -13.18
N GLY A 297 15.46 -12.77 -13.29
CA GLY A 297 15.85 -12.03 -14.50
C GLY A 297 17.38 -11.86 -14.60
N VAL A 298 17.85 -11.52 -15.81
CA VAL A 298 19.28 -11.44 -16.16
C VAL A 298 20.11 -10.65 -15.15
N ASP A 299 19.65 -9.47 -14.73
CA ASP A 299 20.41 -8.58 -13.85
C ASP A 299 20.75 -9.27 -12.51
N SER A 300 19.74 -9.89 -11.90
CA SER A 300 19.89 -10.59 -10.62
C SER A 300 20.66 -11.91 -10.75
N MET A 301 20.49 -12.64 -11.85
CA MET A 301 21.19 -13.90 -12.11
C MET A 301 22.68 -13.68 -12.34
N VAL A 302 23.04 -12.67 -13.15
CA VAL A 302 24.43 -12.25 -13.38
C VAL A 302 25.06 -11.81 -12.07
N THR A 303 24.36 -10.97 -11.30
CA THR A 303 24.82 -10.53 -9.99
C THR A 303 25.10 -11.69 -9.03
N CYS A 304 24.26 -12.73 -9.03
CA CYS A 304 24.48 -13.95 -8.25
C CYS A 304 25.80 -14.64 -8.64
N CYS A 305 26.06 -14.78 -9.95
CA CYS A 305 27.30 -15.35 -10.46
C CYS A 305 28.53 -14.50 -10.10
N LEU A 306 28.42 -13.17 -10.22
CA LEU A 306 29.51 -12.25 -9.89
C LEU A 306 29.86 -12.28 -8.39
N LEU A 307 28.87 -12.37 -7.49
CA LEU A 307 29.12 -12.56 -6.05
C LEU A 307 29.79 -13.90 -5.77
N TRP A 308 29.36 -14.96 -6.45
CA TRP A 308 29.98 -16.28 -6.34
C TRP A 308 31.44 -16.28 -6.79
N LEU A 309 31.73 -15.72 -7.98
CA LEU A 309 33.10 -15.56 -8.50
C LEU A 309 33.96 -14.72 -7.55
N LEU A 310 33.43 -13.58 -7.08
CA LEU A 310 34.17 -12.69 -6.20
C LEU A 310 34.59 -13.40 -4.90
N ARG A 311 33.70 -14.18 -4.27
CA ARG A 311 34.03 -14.92 -3.04
C ARG A 311 35.16 -15.93 -3.23
N ARG A 312 35.32 -16.51 -4.42
CA ARG A 312 36.42 -17.44 -4.74
C ARG A 312 37.78 -16.73 -4.81
N ARG A 313 37.76 -15.46 -5.21
CA ARG A 313 38.97 -14.63 -5.37
C ARG A 313 39.40 -13.93 -4.07
N LEU A 314 38.49 -13.75 -3.11
CA LEU A 314 38.75 -13.01 -1.89
C LEU A 314 39.50 -13.84 -0.84
N PRO A 315 40.47 -13.25 -0.10
CA PRO A 315 41.07 -13.90 1.06
C PRO A 315 40.04 -14.04 2.20
N PRO A 316 40.25 -14.98 3.15
CA PRO A 316 39.30 -15.28 4.23
C PRO A 316 38.81 -14.04 4.99
N GLU A 317 39.72 -13.19 5.45
CA GLU A 317 39.40 -11.94 6.18
C GLU A 317 38.52 -10.94 5.40
N GLN A 318 38.51 -10.99 4.06
CA GLN A 318 37.65 -10.13 3.22
C GLN A 318 36.38 -10.85 2.73
N CYS A 319 36.26 -12.15 2.98
CA CYS A 319 35.20 -12.99 2.43
C CYS A 319 33.92 -12.84 3.26
N PHE A 320 33.02 -11.97 2.78
CA PHE A 320 31.70 -11.77 3.37
C PHE A 320 30.82 -13.03 3.31
N LYS A 321 29.86 -13.11 4.23
CA LYS A 321 28.80 -14.13 4.22
C LYS A 321 27.75 -13.77 3.17
N PHE A 322 27.21 -14.78 2.47
CA PHE A 322 26.36 -14.55 1.31
C PHE A 322 25.22 -15.58 1.21
N CYS A 323 24.00 -15.10 1.01
CA CYS A 323 22.87 -15.89 0.54
C CYS A 323 22.01 -15.10 -0.46
N ALA A 324 21.20 -15.80 -1.23
CA ALA A 324 20.16 -15.20 -2.06
C ALA A 324 18.79 -15.29 -1.37
N LEU A 325 17.94 -14.28 -1.58
CA LEU A 325 16.54 -14.28 -1.19
C LEU A 325 15.65 -14.10 -2.42
N HIS A 326 14.75 -15.05 -2.66
CA HIS A 326 13.69 -14.93 -3.65
C HIS A 326 12.32 -14.72 -3.00
N LEU A 327 11.61 -13.68 -3.43
CA LEU A 327 10.24 -13.40 -2.99
C LEU A 327 9.26 -13.77 -4.09
N CYS A 328 8.55 -14.87 -3.90
CA CYS A 328 7.54 -15.34 -4.83
C CYS A 328 6.24 -14.55 -4.60
N HIS A 329 5.90 -13.70 -5.55
CA HIS A 329 4.67 -12.91 -5.54
C HIS A 329 3.56 -13.65 -6.30
N PRO A 330 2.35 -13.85 -5.73
CA PRO A 330 1.28 -14.62 -6.36
C PRO A 330 0.50 -13.82 -7.44
N ASN A 331 1.19 -12.88 -8.10
CA ASN A 331 0.58 -11.94 -9.04
C ASN A 331 0.56 -12.45 -10.48
N ARG A 332 1.30 -13.53 -10.77
CA ARG A 332 1.43 -14.13 -12.10
C ARG A 332 1.36 -15.65 -11.98
N ASP A 333 0.94 -16.31 -13.06
CA ASP A 333 0.79 -17.77 -13.08
C ASP A 333 2.15 -18.49 -13.15
N ASP A 334 3.18 -17.84 -13.71
CA ASP A 334 4.55 -18.34 -13.84
C ASP A 334 5.42 -18.10 -12.59
N ALA A 335 4.86 -17.55 -11.51
CA ALA A 335 5.61 -17.28 -10.27
C ALA A 335 6.20 -18.56 -9.63
N ARG A 336 5.62 -19.73 -9.90
CA ARG A 336 6.18 -21.02 -9.48
C ARG A 336 7.36 -21.46 -10.35
N ASP A 337 7.30 -21.16 -11.63
CA ASP A 337 8.39 -21.45 -12.56
C ASP A 337 9.61 -20.57 -12.24
N GLU A 338 9.37 -19.30 -11.84
CA GLU A 338 10.40 -18.38 -11.29
C GLU A 338 11.14 -18.99 -10.10
N GLU A 339 10.42 -19.45 -9.08
CA GLU A 339 11.02 -20.08 -7.92
C GLU A 339 11.80 -21.36 -8.28
N GLY A 340 11.25 -22.18 -9.18
CA GLY A 340 11.91 -23.39 -9.66
C GLY A 340 13.23 -23.10 -10.35
N TRP A 341 13.26 -22.08 -11.21
CA TRP A 341 14.46 -21.68 -11.96
C TRP A 341 15.57 -21.14 -11.04
N VAL A 342 15.25 -20.23 -10.13
CA VAL A 342 16.24 -19.66 -9.21
C VAL A 342 16.78 -20.73 -8.25
N ARG A 343 15.93 -21.65 -7.80
CA ARG A 343 16.33 -22.79 -6.95
C ARG A 343 17.33 -23.69 -7.67
N TRP A 344 17.04 -24.04 -8.91
CA TRP A 344 17.95 -24.85 -9.72
C TRP A 344 19.28 -24.13 -9.97
N SER A 345 19.23 -22.86 -10.36
CA SER A 345 20.43 -22.07 -10.65
C SER A 345 21.34 -21.89 -9.42
N CYS A 346 20.77 -21.56 -8.27
CA CYS A 346 21.52 -21.45 -7.01
C CYS A 346 22.13 -22.79 -6.59
N SER A 347 21.44 -23.92 -6.81
CA SER A 347 21.99 -25.25 -6.51
C SER A 347 23.23 -25.59 -7.35
N LYS A 348 23.26 -25.19 -8.62
CA LYS A 348 24.42 -25.42 -9.50
C LYS A 348 25.64 -24.57 -9.11
N LEU A 349 25.41 -23.37 -8.58
CA LEU A 349 26.48 -22.50 -8.06
C LEU A 349 26.88 -22.84 -6.62
N GLY A 350 26.09 -23.65 -5.89
CA GLY A 350 26.29 -23.87 -4.46
C GLY A 350 26.00 -22.61 -3.61
N VAL A 351 25.06 -21.78 -4.05
CA VAL A 351 24.62 -20.57 -3.32
C VAL A 351 23.40 -20.92 -2.46
N GLU A 352 23.43 -20.56 -1.17
CA GLU A 352 22.25 -20.72 -0.30
C GLU A 352 21.10 -19.82 -0.78
N LEU A 353 19.95 -20.44 -1.07
CA LEU A 353 18.73 -19.74 -1.46
C LEU A 353 17.69 -19.86 -0.35
N LEU A 354 17.31 -18.70 0.18
CA LEU A 354 16.11 -18.57 0.98
C LEU A 354 14.94 -18.08 0.12
N THR A 355 13.74 -18.55 0.40
CA THR A 355 12.54 -18.14 -0.34
C THR A 355 11.40 -17.76 0.60
N TYR A 356 10.55 -16.83 0.17
CA TYR A 356 9.31 -16.52 0.87
C TYR A 356 8.19 -16.27 -0.13
N ARG A 357 7.07 -17.00 0.03
CA ARG A 357 5.89 -16.89 -0.83
C ARG A 357 4.87 -15.96 -0.19
N LEU A 358 4.61 -14.83 -0.85
CA LEU A 358 3.56 -13.93 -0.38
C LEU A 358 2.18 -14.57 -0.59
N LYS A 359 1.28 -14.40 0.39
CA LYS A 359 -0.10 -14.91 0.31
C LYS A 359 -1.14 -13.85 0.00
N ILE A 360 -0.69 -12.65 -0.40
CA ILE A 360 -1.54 -11.54 -0.82
C ILE A 360 -1.34 -11.25 -2.30
N ARG A 361 -2.44 -11.02 -3.01
CA ARG A 361 -2.43 -10.61 -4.42
C ARG A 361 -2.57 -9.11 -4.53
N ARG A 362 -1.95 -8.53 -5.57
CA ARG A 362 -2.09 -7.11 -5.88
C ARG A 362 -3.51 -6.83 -6.41
N PRO A 363 -4.26 -5.89 -5.81
CA PRO A 363 -5.52 -5.42 -6.40
C PRO A 363 -5.27 -4.77 -7.76
N HIS A 364 -6.04 -5.16 -8.77
CA HIS A 364 -5.95 -4.57 -10.12
C HIS A 364 -7.29 -4.64 -10.86
N GLY A 365 -7.71 -3.53 -11.47
CA GLY A 365 -9.00 -3.44 -12.16
C GLY A 365 -10.16 -3.73 -11.22
N THR A 366 -10.98 -4.73 -11.57
CA THR A 366 -12.11 -5.21 -10.75
C THR A 366 -11.74 -6.31 -9.75
N LEU A 367 -10.48 -6.77 -9.75
CA LEU A 367 -10.02 -7.80 -8.82
C LEU A 367 -9.97 -7.23 -7.39
N ARG A 368 -10.90 -7.69 -6.55
CA ARG A 368 -10.88 -7.47 -5.11
C ARG A 368 -10.02 -8.54 -4.44
N THR A 369 -9.22 -8.12 -3.46
CA THR A 369 -8.26 -9.00 -2.77
C THR A 369 -8.22 -8.75 -1.25
N GLY A 370 -9.31 -8.25 -0.66
CA GLY A 370 -9.38 -7.89 0.77
C GLY A 370 -8.46 -6.75 1.25
N ILE A 371 -7.70 -6.11 0.37
CA ILE A 371 -6.74 -5.05 0.69
C ILE A 371 -6.75 -3.96 -0.39
N SER A 372 -6.48 -2.71 -0.03
CA SER A 372 -6.32 -1.64 -1.01
C SER A 372 -4.96 -1.73 -1.71
N ARG A 373 -4.84 -1.16 -2.91
CA ARG A 373 -3.58 -1.18 -3.68
C ARG A 373 -2.44 -0.50 -2.93
N GLU A 374 -2.70 0.68 -2.37
CA GLU A 374 -1.73 1.44 -1.57
C GLU A 374 -1.22 0.61 -0.38
N ARG A 375 -2.15 -0.02 0.35
CA ARG A 375 -1.81 -0.84 1.51
C ARG A 375 -1.08 -2.13 1.10
N TYR A 376 -1.42 -2.74 -0.04
CA TYR A 376 -0.66 -3.86 -0.60
C TYR A 376 0.79 -3.42 -0.91
N GLU A 377 0.98 -2.29 -1.58
CA GLU A 377 2.32 -1.80 -1.95
C GLU A 377 3.16 -1.48 -0.70
N GLU A 378 2.55 -0.87 0.32
CA GLU A 378 3.18 -0.61 1.62
C GLU A 378 3.55 -1.91 2.35
N LYS A 379 2.60 -2.84 2.50
CA LYS A 379 2.78 -4.06 3.30
C LYS A 379 3.67 -5.09 2.62
N SER A 380 3.58 -5.25 1.30
CA SER A 380 4.52 -6.09 0.55
C SER A 380 5.95 -5.56 0.62
N LYS A 381 6.15 -4.23 0.65
CA LYS A 381 7.44 -3.60 0.93
C LYS A 381 7.90 -3.92 2.35
N GLN A 382 7.05 -3.74 3.37
CA GLN A 382 7.39 -4.10 4.76
C GLN A 382 7.82 -5.56 4.91
N ILE A 383 7.06 -6.49 4.31
CA ILE A 383 7.39 -7.92 4.31
C ILE A 383 8.73 -8.16 3.61
N ARG A 384 8.98 -7.58 2.43
CA ARG A 384 10.26 -7.74 1.71
C ARG A 384 11.45 -7.35 2.59
N PHE A 385 11.38 -6.18 3.21
CA PHE A 385 12.47 -5.67 4.05
C PHE A 385 12.62 -6.47 5.34
N ARG A 386 11.52 -6.94 5.93
CA ARG A 386 11.53 -7.90 7.04
C ARG A 386 12.27 -9.20 6.66
N MET A 387 12.02 -9.76 5.48
CA MET A 387 12.68 -10.98 5.02
C MET A 387 14.18 -10.79 4.78
N TYR A 388 14.63 -9.59 4.36
CA TYR A 388 16.06 -9.28 4.33
C TYR A 388 16.68 -9.33 5.72
N SER A 389 16.04 -8.71 6.72
CA SER A 389 16.51 -8.77 8.11
C SER A 389 16.62 -10.20 8.62
N ARG A 390 15.63 -11.05 8.32
CA ARG A 390 15.67 -12.48 8.68
C ARG A 390 16.81 -13.24 8.00
N CYS A 391 17.18 -12.87 6.77
CA CYS A 391 18.34 -13.47 6.11
C CYS A 391 19.66 -13.07 6.80
N PHE A 392 19.77 -11.85 7.35
CA PHE A 392 20.95 -11.48 8.15
C PHE A 392 21.05 -12.30 9.44
N GLU A 393 19.90 -12.55 10.11
CA GLU A 393 19.83 -13.46 11.26
C GLU A 393 20.28 -14.88 10.89
N HIS A 394 19.81 -15.42 9.74
CA HIS A 394 20.24 -16.72 9.20
C HIS A 394 21.74 -16.79 8.95
N LEU A 395 22.33 -15.73 8.39
CA LEU A 395 23.78 -15.65 8.18
C LEU A 395 24.57 -15.44 9.49
N GLY A 396 23.91 -15.17 10.61
CA GLY A 396 24.56 -14.79 11.87
C GLY A 396 25.36 -13.50 11.73
N VAL A 397 24.77 -12.49 11.09
CA VAL A 397 25.37 -11.17 10.84
C VAL A 397 24.55 -10.10 11.56
N PRO A 398 25.18 -9.20 12.33
CA PRO A 398 24.46 -8.11 12.96
C PRO A 398 23.96 -7.12 11.91
N PHE A 399 22.85 -6.45 12.21
CA PHE A 399 22.09 -5.68 11.23
C PHE A 399 22.91 -4.58 10.55
N GLU A 400 23.77 -3.90 11.31
CA GLU A 400 24.70 -2.86 10.84
C GLU A 400 25.83 -3.37 9.94
N ARG A 401 26.10 -4.69 9.94
CA ARG A 401 27.05 -5.35 9.04
C ARG A 401 26.35 -6.09 7.88
N GLY A 402 25.02 -6.02 7.82
CA GLY A 402 24.20 -6.61 6.76
C GLY A 402 23.85 -5.61 5.67
N ALA A 403 23.92 -6.03 4.42
CA ALA A 403 23.37 -5.29 3.29
C ALA A 403 22.57 -6.19 2.34
N THR A 404 21.48 -5.64 1.82
CA THR A 404 20.76 -6.23 0.70
C THR A 404 21.30 -5.65 -0.60
N LEU A 405 21.70 -6.52 -1.52
CA LEU A 405 22.11 -6.13 -2.85
C LEU A 405 20.93 -6.27 -3.83
N VAL A 406 20.59 -5.19 -4.53
CA VAL A 406 19.65 -5.22 -5.65
C VAL A 406 20.38 -4.90 -6.94
N ALA A 407 20.08 -5.65 -8.00
CA ALA A 407 20.80 -5.59 -9.28
C ALA A 407 20.36 -4.42 -10.17
N HIS A 408 20.20 -3.22 -9.59
CA HIS A 408 19.87 -2.03 -10.38
C HIS A 408 21.10 -1.55 -11.15
N HIS A 409 20.86 -1.17 -12.40
CA HIS A 409 21.90 -0.76 -13.35
C HIS A 409 21.64 0.64 -13.92
N GLU A 410 22.54 1.16 -14.76
CA GLU A 410 22.44 2.53 -15.28
C GLU A 410 21.19 2.75 -16.13
N ASP A 411 20.75 1.74 -16.88
CA ASP A 411 19.51 1.85 -17.68
C ASP A 411 18.25 1.97 -16.78
N ASP A 412 18.27 1.40 -15.57
CA ASP A 412 17.18 1.62 -14.59
C ASP A 412 17.18 3.07 -14.08
N ALA A 413 18.37 3.68 -13.96
CA ALA A 413 18.50 5.09 -13.61
C ALA A 413 17.99 5.98 -14.75
N ASP A 414 18.25 5.64 -16.02
CA ASP A 414 17.68 6.31 -17.19
C ASP A 414 16.16 6.27 -17.22
N GLU A 415 15.58 5.09 -16.96
CA GLU A 415 14.13 4.96 -16.81
C GLU A 415 13.61 5.88 -15.72
N ASN A 416 14.27 5.91 -14.56
CA ASN A 416 13.87 6.77 -13.45
C ASN A 416 13.99 8.25 -13.78
N ARG A 417 15.10 8.68 -14.40
CA ARG A 417 15.34 10.06 -14.85
C ARG A 417 14.22 10.54 -15.76
N LEU A 418 13.90 9.76 -16.80
CA LEU A 418 12.79 10.09 -17.71
C LEU A 418 11.45 10.15 -16.99
N ALA A 419 11.23 9.23 -16.04
CA ALA A 419 9.99 9.18 -15.28
C ALA A 419 9.84 10.36 -14.29
N GLU A 420 10.92 10.87 -13.73
CA GLU A 420 10.95 12.06 -12.86
C GLU A 420 10.84 13.36 -13.67
N LEU A 421 11.56 13.46 -14.79
CA LEU A 421 11.43 14.59 -15.72
C LEU A 421 9.99 14.69 -16.25
N GLY A 422 9.35 13.58 -16.58
CA GLY A 422 7.94 13.55 -16.99
C GLY A 422 6.94 13.97 -15.89
N LYS A 423 7.35 13.97 -14.62
CA LYS A 423 6.56 14.53 -13.50
C LYS A 423 6.83 16.02 -13.29
N GLY A 424 7.81 16.61 -13.98
CA GLY A 424 8.27 17.98 -13.75
C GLY A 424 9.34 18.11 -12.65
N ASN A 425 9.91 17.00 -12.18
CA ASN A 425 11.00 17.04 -11.20
C ASN A 425 12.33 17.31 -11.92
N ILE A 426 13.10 18.27 -11.39
CA ILE A 426 14.36 18.72 -12.00
C ILE A 426 15.59 18.48 -11.10
N ILE A 427 15.38 18.20 -9.82
CA ILE A 427 16.42 17.94 -8.83
C ILE A 427 16.27 16.49 -8.34
N HIS A 428 17.39 15.80 -8.09
CA HIS A 428 17.43 14.38 -7.67
C HIS A 428 16.77 13.40 -8.65
N ILE A 429 16.84 13.67 -9.95
CA ILE A 429 16.16 12.85 -10.98
C ILE A 429 16.70 11.42 -11.10
N ASP A 430 17.92 11.15 -10.62
CA ASP A 430 18.46 9.78 -10.53
C ASP A 430 17.56 8.86 -9.68
N GLY A 431 16.98 9.40 -8.61
CA GLY A 431 16.08 8.69 -7.68
C GLY A 431 16.68 7.46 -6.98
N MET A 432 17.95 7.13 -7.23
CA MET A 432 18.65 5.97 -6.69
C MET A 432 20.07 6.33 -6.30
N LEU A 433 20.48 5.89 -5.11
CA LEU A 433 21.83 6.05 -4.60
C LEU A 433 22.56 4.70 -4.58
N PRO A 434 23.91 4.68 -4.68
CA PRO A 434 24.71 3.46 -4.55
C PRO A 434 24.46 2.70 -3.25
N SER A 435 24.15 3.44 -2.17
CA SER A 435 23.69 2.90 -0.90
C SER A 435 22.56 3.76 -0.34
N SER A 436 21.57 3.11 0.27
CA SER A 436 20.43 3.77 0.91
C SER A 436 19.90 2.91 2.04
N THR A 437 19.51 3.51 3.16
CA THR A 437 18.84 2.79 4.26
C THR A 437 17.34 2.90 4.11
N THR A 438 16.62 1.78 4.15
CA THR A 438 15.15 1.73 4.09
C THR A 438 14.63 0.73 5.09
N GLN A 439 13.73 1.15 5.98
CA GLN A 439 13.22 0.31 7.09
C GLN A 439 14.36 -0.34 7.90
N GLY A 440 15.42 0.43 8.15
CA GLY A 440 16.64 -0.02 8.80
C GLY A 440 17.62 -0.78 7.89
N VAL A 441 17.16 -1.45 6.84
CA VAL A 441 18.03 -2.28 6.00
C VAL A 441 18.86 -1.41 5.06
N THR A 442 20.16 -1.66 5.03
CA THR A 442 21.07 -1.08 4.04
C THR A 442 20.85 -1.76 2.69
N VAL A 443 20.46 -1.00 1.67
CA VAL A 443 20.31 -1.47 0.29
C VAL A 443 21.45 -0.91 -0.56
N ILE A 444 22.22 -1.80 -1.16
CA ILE A 444 23.36 -1.46 -2.03
C ILE A 444 23.07 -1.81 -3.49
N ARG A 445 23.61 -0.99 -4.40
CA ARG A 445 23.39 -1.10 -5.85
C ARG A 445 24.72 -0.97 -6.60
N PRO A 446 25.57 -2.02 -6.60
CA PRO A 446 26.93 -1.94 -7.13
C PRO A 446 27.01 -1.59 -8.61
N PHE A 447 25.97 -1.90 -9.38
CA PHE A 447 25.97 -1.78 -10.84
C PHE A 447 25.27 -0.54 -11.39
N LEU A 448 24.96 0.47 -10.56
CA LEU A 448 24.29 1.71 -11.03
C LEU A 448 25.01 2.47 -12.16
N LYS A 449 26.31 2.19 -12.37
CA LYS A 449 27.13 2.77 -13.44
C LYS A 449 27.46 1.78 -14.56
N VAL A 450 26.84 0.60 -14.55
CA VAL A 450 27.02 -0.45 -15.55
C VAL A 450 25.77 -0.48 -16.42
N ARG A 451 25.95 -0.63 -17.74
CA ARG A 451 24.83 -0.73 -18.69
C ARG A 451 24.30 -2.15 -18.75
N LYS A 452 23.00 -2.33 -19.00
CA LYS A 452 22.38 -3.67 -19.04
C LYS A 452 23.02 -4.55 -20.11
N ALA A 453 23.47 -3.95 -21.22
CA ALA A 453 24.18 -4.64 -22.29
C ALA A 453 25.44 -5.39 -21.80
N GLU A 454 26.17 -4.84 -20.82
CA GLU A 454 27.36 -5.49 -20.24
C GLU A 454 26.97 -6.72 -19.41
N LEU A 455 25.86 -6.63 -18.65
CA LEU A 455 25.33 -7.77 -17.88
C LEU A 455 24.87 -8.90 -18.80
N ILE A 456 24.17 -8.55 -19.88
CA ILE A 456 23.75 -9.50 -20.92
C ILE A 456 24.98 -10.15 -21.57
N GLY A 457 25.98 -9.36 -21.98
CA GLY A 457 27.20 -9.88 -22.60
C GLY A 457 27.94 -10.86 -21.68
N PHE A 458 27.99 -10.56 -20.38
CA PHE A 458 28.52 -11.52 -19.40
C PHE A 458 27.68 -12.79 -19.32
N ALA A 459 26.35 -12.68 -19.33
CA ALA A 459 25.46 -13.85 -19.28
C ALA A 459 25.69 -14.78 -20.49
N ASP A 460 25.81 -14.21 -21.69
CA ASP A 460 26.09 -14.95 -22.93
C ASP A 460 27.45 -15.67 -22.87
N LEU A 461 28.51 -14.97 -22.42
CA LEU A 461 29.84 -15.54 -22.24
C LEU A 461 29.84 -16.70 -21.23
N ALA A 462 29.12 -16.53 -20.11
CA ALA A 462 29.02 -17.52 -19.04
C ALA A 462 28.09 -18.69 -19.37
N ALA A 463 27.36 -18.65 -20.50
CA ALA A 463 26.24 -19.55 -20.78
C ALA A 463 25.19 -19.56 -19.64
N LEU A 464 24.97 -18.40 -19.02
CA LEU A 464 24.02 -18.21 -17.93
C LEU A 464 22.62 -17.97 -18.50
N CYS A 465 21.70 -18.88 -18.20
CA CYS A 465 20.29 -18.73 -18.56
C CYS A 465 19.50 -17.98 -17.46
N TYR A 466 18.47 -17.26 -17.89
CA TYR A 466 17.62 -16.43 -17.04
C TYR A 466 16.19 -16.35 -17.60
N MET A 467 15.25 -15.93 -16.76
CA MET A 467 13.85 -15.76 -17.17
C MET A 467 13.59 -14.41 -17.83
N GLN A 468 12.54 -14.38 -18.65
CA GLN A 468 12.10 -13.18 -19.35
C GLN A 468 11.69 -12.06 -18.37
N ASP A 469 11.97 -10.81 -18.72
CA ASP A 469 11.49 -9.64 -17.95
C ASP A 469 9.96 -9.61 -17.94
N SER A 470 9.40 -9.61 -16.73
CA SER A 470 7.97 -9.65 -16.47
C SER A 470 7.32 -8.28 -16.36
N THR A 471 8.08 -7.20 -16.57
CA THR A 471 7.61 -5.82 -16.45
C THR A 471 6.54 -5.53 -17.52
N PRO A 472 5.27 -5.27 -17.13
CA PRO A 472 4.21 -5.10 -18.11
C PRO A 472 4.36 -3.82 -18.94
N LYS A 473 4.18 -3.92 -20.26
CA LYS A 473 4.27 -2.78 -21.19
C LYS A 473 3.30 -1.63 -20.90
N TRP A 474 2.13 -1.92 -20.32
CA TRP A 474 1.15 -0.91 -19.93
C TRP A 474 1.55 -0.11 -18.68
N SER A 475 2.54 -0.59 -17.91
CA SER A 475 3.04 0.16 -16.76
C SER A 475 3.90 1.33 -17.24
N ARG A 476 3.96 2.43 -16.48
CA ARG A 476 4.80 3.59 -16.82
C ARG A 476 6.25 3.18 -17.12
N ARG A 477 6.81 2.32 -16.28
CA ARG A 477 8.19 1.81 -16.44
C ARG A 477 8.34 0.93 -17.67
N GLY A 478 7.43 -0.03 -17.87
CA GLY A 478 7.44 -0.91 -19.04
C GLY A 478 7.25 -0.15 -20.36
N TRP A 479 6.45 0.92 -20.36
CA TRP A 479 6.30 1.78 -21.53
C TRP A 479 7.57 2.59 -21.83
N ILE A 480 8.22 3.18 -20.81
CA ILE A 480 9.50 3.88 -21.00
C ILE A 480 10.55 2.91 -21.56
N ARG A 481 10.68 1.71 -20.99
CA ARG A 481 11.55 0.63 -21.49
C ARG A 481 11.28 0.33 -22.95
N TYR A 482 10.02 0.10 -23.30
CA TYR A 482 9.63 -0.19 -24.68
C TYR A 482 10.08 0.92 -25.64
N VAL A 483 9.87 2.20 -25.31
CA VAL A 483 10.33 3.31 -26.17
C VAL A 483 11.85 3.32 -26.30
N LEU A 484 12.59 3.09 -25.20
CA LEU A 484 14.06 3.03 -25.20
C LEU A 484 14.58 1.85 -26.05
N ASP A 485 13.97 0.68 -25.94
CA ASP A 485 14.33 -0.51 -26.71
C ASP A 485 14.11 -0.30 -28.22
N GLU A 486 12.96 0.28 -28.59
CA GLU A 486 12.66 0.64 -29.99
C GLU A 486 13.68 1.65 -30.53
N MET A 487 14.00 2.70 -29.75
CA MET A 487 15.02 3.68 -30.12
C MET A 487 16.40 3.06 -30.32
N ASN A 488 16.80 2.11 -29.46
CA ASN A 488 18.07 1.41 -29.61
C ASN A 488 18.13 0.62 -30.92
N SER A 489 17.00 0.05 -31.36
CA SER A 489 16.91 -0.72 -32.60
C SER A 489 16.85 0.13 -33.88
N GLU A 490 16.11 1.24 -33.87
CA GLU A 490 15.83 2.04 -35.07
C GLU A 490 16.69 3.31 -35.19
N GLU A 491 17.09 3.92 -34.08
CA GLU A 491 17.78 5.22 -34.02
C GLU A 491 18.98 5.19 -33.07
N GLN A 492 19.85 4.20 -33.24
CA GLN A 492 20.96 3.92 -32.32
C GLN A 492 21.80 5.16 -31.95
N GLN A 493 22.09 6.05 -32.90
CA GLN A 493 22.84 7.28 -32.61
C GLN A 493 22.10 8.24 -31.67
N ASN A 494 20.79 8.38 -31.82
CA ASN A 494 19.97 9.20 -30.93
C ASN A 494 19.82 8.55 -29.56
N PHE A 495 19.71 7.21 -29.53
CA PHE A 495 19.67 6.45 -28.29
C PHE A 495 20.96 6.64 -27.46
N ILE A 496 22.13 6.46 -28.08
CA ILE A 496 23.43 6.67 -27.41
C ILE A 496 23.56 8.12 -26.92
N ARG A 497 23.15 9.09 -27.75
CA ARG A 497 23.15 10.50 -27.35
C ARG A 497 22.22 10.75 -26.15
N LEU A 498 21.02 10.16 -26.16
CA LEU A 498 20.06 10.29 -25.07
C LEU A 498 20.62 9.72 -23.77
N GLN A 499 21.20 8.51 -23.79
CA GLN A 499 21.82 7.89 -22.61
C GLN A 499 22.92 8.78 -22.01
N MET A 500 23.81 9.32 -22.84
CA MET A 500 24.86 10.24 -22.40
C MET A 500 24.31 11.52 -21.77
N LEU A 501 23.28 12.12 -22.37
CA LEU A 501 22.62 13.30 -21.82
C LEU A 501 21.91 12.99 -20.49
N LEU A 502 21.22 11.85 -20.38
CA LEU A 502 20.53 11.42 -19.17
C LEU A 502 21.52 11.23 -18.02
N SER A 503 22.63 10.52 -18.24
CA SER A 503 23.66 10.33 -17.21
C SER A 503 24.26 11.66 -16.76
N ARG A 504 24.64 12.54 -17.70
CA ARG A 504 25.19 13.87 -17.37
C ARG A 504 24.19 14.72 -16.58
N ALA A 505 22.94 14.76 -17.02
CA ALA A 505 21.90 15.56 -16.38
C ALA A 505 21.53 14.99 -15.00
N GLY A 506 21.54 13.67 -14.85
CA GLY A 506 21.35 12.97 -13.58
C GLY A 506 22.41 13.36 -12.54
N GLU A 507 23.69 13.27 -12.92
CA GLU A 507 24.82 13.65 -12.05
C GLU A 507 24.76 15.14 -11.67
N ALA A 508 24.51 16.02 -12.64
CA ALA A 508 24.37 17.46 -12.41
C ALA A 508 23.19 17.78 -11.48
N SER A 509 22.05 17.13 -11.69
CA SER A 509 20.84 17.27 -10.88
C SER A 509 21.06 16.78 -9.44
N ALA A 510 21.75 15.65 -9.25
CA ALA A 510 22.09 15.12 -7.92
C ALA A 510 23.08 16.02 -7.19
N SER A 511 24.12 16.50 -7.87
CA SER A 511 25.10 17.44 -7.31
C SER A 511 24.46 18.77 -6.93
N LEU A 512 23.55 19.29 -7.75
CA LEU A 512 22.82 20.51 -7.45
C LEU A 512 21.90 20.33 -6.23
N GLY A 513 21.14 19.22 -6.18
CA GLY A 513 20.27 18.93 -5.04
C GLY A 513 21.03 18.82 -3.73
N LYS A 514 22.15 18.09 -3.72
CA LYS A 514 23.04 18.01 -2.54
C LYS A 514 23.55 19.39 -2.11
N ALA A 515 24.00 20.21 -3.05
CA ALA A 515 24.47 21.55 -2.74
C ALA A 515 23.35 22.44 -2.17
N ILE A 516 22.13 22.34 -2.70
CA ILE A 516 20.96 23.05 -2.17
C ILE A 516 20.65 22.59 -0.74
N ASP A 517 20.60 21.29 -0.49
CA ASP A 517 20.31 20.73 0.82
C ASP A 517 21.34 21.16 1.88
N GLU A 518 22.63 21.09 1.54
CA GLU A 518 23.73 21.50 2.43
C GLU A 518 23.70 23.01 2.70
N SER A 519 23.57 23.84 1.67
CA SER A 519 23.52 25.30 1.82
C SER A 519 22.28 25.77 2.59
N LEU A 520 21.12 25.15 2.36
CA LEU A 520 19.90 25.44 3.12
C LEU A 520 20.00 24.97 4.57
N GLY A 521 20.69 23.85 4.83
CA GLY A 521 21.00 23.38 6.18
C GLY A 521 21.80 24.42 6.97
N VAL A 522 22.92 24.89 6.39
CA VAL A 522 23.77 25.92 6.99
C VAL A 522 22.99 27.22 7.22
N TRP A 523 22.27 27.71 6.21
CA TRP A 523 21.48 28.95 6.32
C TRP A 523 20.39 28.84 7.40
N LYS A 524 19.73 27.69 7.54
CA LYS A 524 18.73 27.48 8.60
C LYS A 524 19.32 27.61 10.00
N GLU A 525 20.57 27.18 10.19
CA GLU A 525 21.25 27.26 11.49
C GLU A 525 21.79 28.68 11.78
N SER A 526 22.24 29.42 10.76
CA SER A 526 22.89 30.73 10.95
C SER A 526 21.96 31.93 10.85
N ASP A 527 20.90 31.85 10.04
CA ASP A 527 20.17 33.02 9.52
C ASP A 527 18.66 32.99 9.80
N ILE A 528 18.20 31.95 10.51
CA ILE A 528 16.88 31.90 11.14
C ILE A 528 17.08 32.08 12.63
N THR A 529 16.60 33.20 13.19
CA THR A 529 16.67 33.44 14.63
C THR A 529 15.28 33.65 15.22
N CYS A 530 15.08 33.11 16.41
CA CYS A 530 13.91 33.44 17.22
C CYS A 530 14.19 34.74 17.97
N ALA A 531 13.26 35.68 17.89
CA ALA A 531 13.28 36.89 18.67
C ALA A 531 11.93 37.09 19.36
N VAL A 532 11.89 38.03 20.31
CA VAL A 532 10.66 38.43 20.98
C VAL A 532 10.48 39.92 20.76
N ILE A 533 9.35 40.30 20.18
CA ILE A 533 8.97 41.71 20.04
C ILE A 533 8.10 42.06 21.24
N SER A 534 8.54 43.07 21.99
CA SER A 534 7.71 43.69 23.02
C SER A 534 6.79 44.70 22.36
N VAL A 535 5.48 44.45 22.40
CA VAL A 535 4.48 45.43 21.97
C VAL A 535 4.29 46.42 23.13
N PRO A 536 4.65 47.71 22.95
CA PRO A 536 4.53 48.70 24.02
C PRO A 536 3.06 48.93 24.38
N GLU A 537 2.84 49.38 25.61
CA GLU A 537 1.51 49.73 26.09
C GLU A 537 0.96 50.91 25.27
N VAL A 538 -0.24 50.75 24.71
CA VAL A 538 -0.91 51.81 23.94
C VAL A 538 -2.17 52.22 24.68
N THR A 539 -2.20 53.49 25.07
CA THR A 539 -3.41 54.11 25.64
C THR A 539 -4.19 54.78 24.53
N LEU A 540 -5.34 54.20 24.17
CA LEU A 540 -6.26 54.81 23.22
C LEU A 540 -7.34 55.57 23.99
N THR A 541 -7.38 56.88 23.81
CA THR A 541 -8.50 57.73 24.23
C THR A 541 -9.45 57.92 23.06
N THR A 542 -10.64 57.37 23.15
CA THR A 542 -11.71 57.57 22.15
C THR A 542 -12.85 58.38 22.77
N GLY A 543 -13.14 59.54 22.18
CA GLY A 543 -14.26 60.42 22.55
C GLY A 543 -14.03 61.88 22.14
N ASP A 544 -15.03 62.50 21.52
CA ASP A 544 -14.99 63.92 21.15
C ASP A 544 -15.28 64.81 22.36
N SER A 545 -14.47 65.86 22.54
CA SER A 545 -14.58 66.86 23.61
C SER A 545 -15.78 67.79 23.41
N LYS A 546 -17.01 67.26 23.38
CA LYS A 546 -18.24 68.06 23.44
C LYS A 546 -19.04 67.67 24.67
N LYS A 547 -19.02 68.60 25.64
CA LYS A 547 -19.81 68.71 26.88
C LYS A 547 -20.77 67.54 27.13
N GLY A 548 -20.32 66.57 27.93
CA GLY A 548 -21.22 65.69 28.70
C GLY A 548 -21.13 64.18 28.46
N GLN A 549 -20.18 63.67 27.68
CA GLN A 549 -19.96 62.21 27.54
C GLN A 549 -18.62 61.78 28.13
N GLU A 550 -18.64 60.65 28.86
CA GLU A 550 -17.47 60.05 29.52
C GLU A 550 -16.38 59.65 28.52
N GLN A 551 -15.14 60.05 28.81
CA GLN A 551 -13.97 59.59 28.06
C GLN A 551 -13.68 58.13 28.44
N PHE A 552 -13.74 57.23 27.47
CA PHE A 552 -13.29 55.85 27.66
C PHE A 552 -11.79 55.77 27.38
N ILE A 553 -11.03 55.43 28.41
CA ILE A 553 -9.59 55.17 28.30
C ILE A 553 -9.42 53.65 28.26
N HIS A 554 -8.99 53.12 27.11
CA HIS A 554 -8.65 51.71 26.99
C HIS A 554 -7.15 51.51 27.27
N HIS A 555 -6.81 50.65 28.23
CA HIS A 555 -5.45 50.23 28.54
C HIS A 555 -5.22 48.83 27.97
N TYR A 556 -4.27 48.70 27.05
CA TYR A 556 -3.83 47.41 26.51
C TYR A 556 -2.46 47.08 27.08
N SER A 557 -2.36 46.02 27.90
CA SER A 557 -1.11 45.61 28.54
C SER A 557 -0.02 45.25 27.51
N SER A 558 1.24 45.43 27.89
CA SER A 558 2.37 44.98 27.07
C SER A 558 2.33 43.46 26.87
N HIS A 559 2.42 42.99 25.63
CA HIS A 559 2.53 41.56 25.33
C HIS A 559 3.85 41.29 24.62
N GLN A 560 4.45 40.14 24.94
CA GLN A 560 5.61 39.61 24.23
C GLN A 560 5.13 38.66 23.13
N VAL A 561 5.49 38.97 21.89
CA VAL A 561 5.15 38.14 20.73
C VAL A 561 6.43 37.44 20.25
N PRO A 562 6.49 36.10 20.25
CA PRO A 562 7.60 35.39 19.63
C PRO A 562 7.53 35.59 18.12
N VAL A 563 8.65 35.95 17.51
CA VAL A 563 8.79 36.12 16.07
C VAL A 563 9.98 35.33 15.55
N VAL A 564 9.88 34.89 14.30
CA VAL A 564 11.00 34.29 13.57
C VAL A 564 11.55 35.34 12.61
N ILE A 565 12.83 35.67 12.75
CA ILE A 565 13.54 36.59 11.87
C ILE A 565 14.28 35.77 10.83
N LEU A 566 14.04 36.09 9.55
CA LEU A 566 14.70 35.47 8.40
C LEU A 566 15.65 36.49 7.76
N ARG A 567 16.95 36.18 7.69
CA ARG A 567 17.91 37.04 6.97
C ARG A 567 17.90 36.75 5.48
N LEU A 568 17.10 37.53 4.75
CA LEU A 568 16.92 37.40 3.29
C LEU A 568 18.17 37.64 2.42
N PRO A 569 19.12 38.54 2.75
CA PRO A 569 20.27 38.79 1.87
C PRO A 569 21.13 37.54 1.59
N ALA A 570 21.37 36.71 2.60
CA ALA A 570 22.10 35.45 2.44
C ALA A 570 21.35 34.47 1.52
N LEU A 571 20.01 34.42 1.63
CA LEU A 571 19.17 33.60 0.77
C LEU A 571 19.19 34.08 -0.68
N PHE A 572 19.23 35.39 -0.93
CA PHE A 572 19.35 35.94 -2.29
C PHE A 572 20.69 35.59 -2.95
N THR A 573 21.80 35.63 -2.21
CA THR A 573 23.11 35.20 -2.72
C THR A 573 23.09 33.73 -3.13
N LEU A 574 22.56 32.85 -2.26
CA LEU A 574 22.39 31.43 -2.57
C LEU A 574 21.53 31.22 -3.82
N ALA A 575 20.42 31.95 -3.96
CA ALA A 575 19.56 31.87 -5.14
C ALA A 575 20.29 32.24 -6.44
N GLN A 576 21.15 33.25 -6.42
CA GLN A 576 21.97 33.63 -7.57
C GLN A 576 23.01 32.56 -7.93
N GLU A 577 23.66 31.97 -6.94
CA GLU A 577 24.63 30.88 -7.14
C GLU A 577 23.97 29.65 -7.79
N PHE A 578 22.77 29.29 -7.33
CA PHE A 578 22.03 28.16 -7.89
C PHE A 578 21.46 28.45 -9.28
N HIS A 579 21.13 29.71 -9.60
CA HIS A 579 20.56 30.09 -10.89
C HIS A 579 21.42 29.62 -12.07
N GLN A 580 22.75 29.80 -11.99
CA GLN A 580 23.65 29.41 -13.07
C GLN A 580 23.72 27.89 -13.26
N LYS A 581 23.70 27.12 -12.16
CA LYS A 581 23.68 25.65 -12.21
C LYS A 581 22.36 25.13 -12.77
N VAL A 582 21.24 25.74 -12.39
CA VAL A 582 19.90 25.43 -12.94
C VAL A 582 19.87 25.71 -14.44
N LYS A 583 20.45 26.82 -14.91
CA LYS A 583 20.48 27.16 -16.34
C LYS A 583 21.16 26.07 -17.17
N GLN A 584 22.35 25.63 -16.76
CA GLN A 584 23.06 24.55 -17.46
C GLN A 584 22.24 23.25 -17.49
N LEU A 585 21.57 22.92 -16.39
CA LEU A 585 20.71 21.74 -16.28
C LEU A 585 19.49 21.83 -17.20
N MET A 586 18.90 23.03 -17.36
CA MET A 586 17.77 23.25 -18.27
C MET A 586 18.15 23.07 -19.74
N ASP A 587 19.37 23.38 -20.13
CA ASP A 587 19.83 23.15 -21.50
C ASP A 587 19.94 21.64 -21.80
N ASP A 588 20.47 20.85 -20.86
CA ASP A 588 20.50 19.39 -20.96
C ASP A 588 19.10 18.80 -21.06
N PHE A 589 18.15 19.29 -20.26
CA PHE A 589 16.76 18.84 -20.32
C PHE A 589 16.07 19.22 -21.63
N ARG A 590 16.40 20.36 -22.24
CA ARG A 590 15.88 20.73 -23.56
C ARG A 590 16.35 19.77 -24.64
N ASP A 591 17.63 19.40 -24.60
CA ASP A 591 18.21 18.42 -25.51
C ASP A 591 17.59 17.02 -25.31
N ILE A 592 17.46 16.56 -24.06
CA ILE A 592 16.77 15.30 -23.71
C ILE A 592 15.34 15.32 -24.26
N ALA A 593 14.57 16.38 -23.99
CA ALA A 593 13.20 16.52 -24.45
C ALA A 593 13.08 16.49 -25.98
N SER A 594 14.04 17.09 -26.70
CA SER A 594 14.05 17.09 -28.17
C SER A 594 14.13 15.68 -28.77
N ILE A 595 14.91 14.79 -28.15
CA ILE A 595 15.07 13.40 -28.57
C ILE A 595 13.89 12.57 -28.09
N TRP A 596 13.58 12.67 -26.78
CA TRP A 596 12.58 11.85 -26.12
C TRP A 596 11.17 12.10 -26.64
N ASN A 597 10.76 13.36 -26.83
CA ASN A 597 9.41 13.67 -27.33
C ASN A 597 9.20 13.21 -28.77
N LYS A 598 10.26 13.21 -29.60
CA LYS A 598 10.20 12.65 -30.95
C LYS A 598 9.99 11.14 -30.92
N ALA A 599 10.68 10.43 -30.03
CA ALA A 599 10.51 8.99 -29.85
C ALA A 599 9.10 8.63 -29.35
N ILE A 600 8.57 9.38 -28.38
CA ILE A 600 7.18 9.22 -27.90
C ILE A 600 6.18 9.44 -29.04
N GLY A 601 6.36 10.50 -29.84
CA GLY A 601 5.47 10.85 -30.93
C GLY A 601 5.36 9.78 -32.02
N LYS A 602 6.40 8.96 -32.21
CA LYS A 602 6.35 7.80 -33.11
C LYS A 602 5.46 6.69 -32.56
N GLN A 603 5.51 6.44 -31.26
CA GLN A 603 4.79 5.33 -30.62
C GLN A 603 3.31 5.62 -30.46
N THR A 604 2.90 6.89 -30.34
CA THR A 604 1.48 7.30 -30.31
C THR A 604 0.78 7.24 -31.67
N ALA A 605 1.51 7.03 -32.77
CA ALA A 605 0.97 6.89 -34.12
C ALA A 605 0.60 5.44 -34.51
N MET A 606 0.89 4.45 -33.65
CA MET A 606 0.47 3.06 -33.84
C MET A 606 -0.99 2.86 -33.36
N PRO A 607 -1.85 2.13 -34.10
CA PRO A 607 -3.22 1.87 -33.67
C PRO A 607 -3.23 1.03 -32.39
N ASN A 608 -3.99 1.46 -31.38
CA ASN A 608 -4.22 0.73 -30.14
C ASN A 608 -4.77 -0.69 -30.39
N GLY A 609 -3.87 -1.67 -30.47
CA GLY A 609 -4.19 -3.09 -30.40
C GLY A 609 -4.38 -3.52 -28.95
N HIS A 610 -5.64 -3.61 -28.54
CA HIS A 610 -6.18 -4.30 -27.36
C HIS A 610 -5.87 -3.74 -25.96
N GLY A 611 -6.92 -3.22 -25.35
CA GLY A 611 -7.01 -2.89 -23.93
C GLY A 611 -8.25 -2.05 -23.62
N ASP A 612 -9.43 -2.60 -23.89
CA ASP A 612 -10.71 -2.01 -23.46
C ASP A 612 -10.66 -1.81 -21.92
N GLY A 613 -10.60 -0.56 -21.48
CA GLY A 613 -10.47 -0.21 -20.06
C GLY A 613 -9.96 1.21 -19.79
N ALA A 614 -9.35 1.90 -20.75
CA ALA A 614 -8.85 3.26 -20.58
C ALA A 614 -9.85 4.37 -21.00
N HIS A 615 -11.14 4.05 -21.17
CA HIS A 615 -12.18 5.06 -21.33
C HIS A 615 -12.92 5.28 -20.01
N LYS A 616 -12.34 6.14 -19.14
CA LYS A 616 -13.02 7.08 -18.22
C LYS A 616 -12.01 7.77 -17.29
N THR A 617 -11.22 8.68 -17.84
CA THR A 617 -10.73 9.85 -17.09
C THR A 617 -10.94 11.08 -17.97
N GLY A 618 -12.20 11.52 -18.06
CA GLY A 618 -12.52 12.85 -18.55
C GLY A 618 -12.14 13.85 -17.47
N ALA A 619 -10.92 14.37 -17.54
CA ALA A 619 -10.44 15.54 -16.78
C ALA A 619 -9.04 15.94 -17.29
N ALA A 620 -8.86 16.16 -18.60
CA ALA A 620 -7.61 16.73 -19.14
C ALA A 620 -7.72 17.30 -20.57
N ARG A 621 -8.91 17.68 -21.03
CA ARG A 621 -9.09 18.29 -22.36
C ARG A 621 -9.76 19.66 -22.39
N ASP A 622 -10.23 20.17 -21.26
CA ASP A 622 -10.83 21.51 -21.17
C ASP A 622 -9.95 22.43 -20.32
N SER A 623 -8.81 22.87 -20.86
CA SER A 623 -8.05 24.01 -20.30
C SER A 623 -6.97 24.59 -21.24
N LEU A 624 -6.95 24.21 -22.52
CA LEU A 624 -6.12 24.86 -23.54
C LEU A 624 -7.00 25.69 -24.47
N ASP A 625 -7.63 26.71 -23.90
CA ASP A 625 -8.14 27.87 -24.64
C ASP A 625 -8.47 28.97 -23.61
N MET A 626 -7.47 29.74 -23.22
CA MET A 626 -7.68 31.10 -22.72
C MET A 626 -6.45 31.95 -23.05
N GLU A 627 -6.61 32.66 -24.16
CA GLU A 627 -6.14 34.01 -24.47
C GLU A 627 -4.85 34.51 -23.81
N ALA A 628 -3.87 34.73 -24.69
CA ALA A 628 -2.86 35.74 -24.51
C ALA A 628 -3.47 37.12 -24.20
N ALA A 629 -2.98 37.76 -23.15
CA ALA A 629 -2.92 39.22 -23.05
C ALA A 629 -1.70 39.64 -22.21
N PRO A 630 -1.07 40.79 -22.50
CA PRO A 630 0.35 41.02 -22.22
C PRO A 630 0.58 41.79 -20.91
N HIS A 631 1.62 41.40 -20.16
CA HIS A 631 2.78 42.22 -19.74
C HIS A 631 3.58 41.54 -18.63
#